data_AF-A0A378LRC7-F1
#
_entry.id   AF-A0A378LRC7-F1
#
_cell.length_a   1.000
_cell.length_b   1.000
_cell.length_c   1.000
_cell.angle_alpha   90.00
_cell.angle_beta   90.00
_cell.angle_gamma   90.00
#
_symmetry.space_group_name_H-M   'P 1'
#
loop_
_entity.id
_entity.type
_entity.pdbx_description
1 polymer ?
#
loop_
_entity_poly.entity_id
_entity_poly.type
_entity_poly.pdbx_seq_one_letter_code
_entity_poly.pdbx_strand_id
1 'polypeptide(L)'
;MKRVYRLGFWSETRDDSVRQIQNLPNIIANSCLTIAPLKSVDANDSIGKKIYSIILPALQVNTETASLQITGLQYAKIAELTVNSKKSSQAGLIDLDLYFISYSGDIHKEINYFFLIDKNNEVAGYTHFSYLESSPHLVEAYSNLGFVTIDSIESYRKDYPLGTLLFQAVFEQSLNAGCEGRISLFSANKTGGFYFNLGLTALKESIFDALYYEGQKEVDGGIMFLTDSAIDAWQERAKAQPLLKNTTLIEDNKVNTKVFQT
;
A
#
# COMPACT_ATOMS: atom_id res chain seq x y z
N MET A 1 21.84 -17.33 -29.02
CA MET A 1 21.06 -18.50 -28.56
C MET A 1 19.82 -17.96 -27.86
N LYS A 2 18.62 -18.06 -28.46
CA LYS A 2 17.37 -17.70 -27.79
C LYS A 2 17.06 -18.80 -26.77
N ARG A 3 17.09 -18.48 -25.48
CA ARG A 3 16.57 -19.38 -24.45
C ARG A 3 15.07 -19.48 -24.67
N VAL A 4 14.61 -20.69 -24.98
CA VAL A 4 13.19 -21.01 -25.04
C VAL A 4 12.80 -21.38 -23.62
N TYR A 5 12.30 -20.43 -22.84
CA TYR A 5 11.67 -20.71 -21.57
C TYR A 5 10.33 -21.39 -21.86
N ARG A 6 10.26 -22.69 -21.59
CA ARG A 6 9.02 -23.48 -21.60
C ARG A 6 8.90 -24.21 -20.27
N LEU A 7 8.48 -23.46 -19.25
CA LEU A 7 7.68 -23.86 -18.10
C LEU A 7 7.11 -22.54 -17.54
N GLY A 8 5.82 -22.53 -17.20
CA GLY A 8 5.02 -21.31 -17.10
C GLY A 8 5.70 -20.19 -16.32
N PHE A 9 5.85 -19.04 -16.96
CA PHE A 9 6.36 -17.77 -16.40
C PHE A 9 6.03 -17.57 -14.90
N TRP A 10 4.80 -17.87 -14.49
CA TRP A 10 4.29 -17.75 -13.11
C TRP A 10 4.66 -18.86 -12.12
N SER A 11 5.25 -19.96 -12.59
CA SER A 11 5.66 -21.10 -11.74
C SER A 11 7.03 -20.89 -11.12
N GLU A 12 7.95 -20.25 -11.83
CA GLU A 12 9.27 -19.84 -11.30
C GLU A 12 9.14 -18.67 -10.31
N THR A 13 8.12 -17.82 -10.47
CA THR A 13 7.91 -16.60 -9.66
C THR A 13 7.39 -16.87 -8.24
N ARG A 14 6.74 -18.02 -8.01
CA ARG A 14 6.11 -18.34 -6.71
C ARG A 14 7.14 -18.47 -5.60
N ASP A 15 8.15 -19.32 -5.76
CA ASP A 15 9.17 -19.53 -4.72
C ASP A 15 10.05 -18.30 -4.50
N ASP A 16 10.32 -17.53 -5.56
CA ASP A 16 11.17 -16.35 -5.46
C ASP A 16 10.45 -15.14 -4.86
N SER A 17 9.16 -14.95 -5.13
CA SER A 17 8.35 -13.93 -4.46
C SER A 17 8.25 -14.18 -2.95
N VAL A 18 8.12 -15.45 -2.53
CA VAL A 18 8.19 -15.86 -1.12
C VAL A 18 9.55 -15.50 -0.53
N ARG A 19 10.66 -15.85 -1.20
CA ARG A 19 12.02 -15.52 -0.74
C ARG A 19 12.25 -14.02 -0.60
N GLN A 20 11.75 -13.21 -1.54
CA GLN A 20 11.84 -11.75 -1.46
C GLN A 20 11.21 -11.25 -0.16
N ILE A 21 10.01 -11.74 0.18
CA ILE A 21 9.28 -11.36 1.40
C ILE A 21 9.99 -11.87 2.66
N GLN A 22 10.47 -13.10 2.66
CA GLN A 22 11.23 -13.69 3.78
C GLN A 22 12.55 -12.94 4.04
N ASN A 23 13.15 -12.36 3.00
CA ASN A 23 14.36 -11.55 3.11
C ASN A 23 14.11 -10.09 3.51
N LEU A 24 12.85 -9.64 3.58
CA LEU A 24 12.54 -8.28 4.02
C LEU A 24 13.02 -8.05 5.47
N PRO A 25 13.69 -6.92 5.75
CA PRO A 25 14.22 -6.65 7.08
C PRO A 25 13.12 -6.66 8.13
N ASN A 26 13.42 -6.98 9.39
CA ASN A 26 12.49 -6.74 10.47
C ASN A 26 12.47 -5.24 10.80
N ILE A 27 11.37 -4.56 10.45
CA ILE A 27 11.25 -3.10 10.48
C ILE A 27 10.62 -2.63 11.80
N ILE A 28 9.73 -3.41 12.37
CA ILE A 28 8.93 -3.03 13.54
C ILE A 28 9.68 -3.52 14.78
N ALA A 29 10.26 -2.60 15.54
CA ALA A 29 10.89 -2.93 16.83
C ALA A 29 9.82 -3.11 17.91
N ASN A 30 8.79 -2.26 17.89
CA ASN A 30 7.63 -2.37 18.78
C ASN A 30 6.37 -1.85 18.08
N SER A 31 5.21 -2.42 18.43
CA SER A 31 3.91 -2.01 17.91
C SER A 31 2.85 -2.11 19.01
N CYS A 32 2.10 -1.03 19.23
CA CYS A 32 0.92 -1.00 20.09
C CYS A 32 -0.31 -0.61 19.27
N LEU A 33 -1.29 -1.51 19.19
CA LEU A 33 -2.51 -1.30 18.40
C LEU A 33 -3.52 -0.45 19.17
N THR A 34 -3.64 0.82 18.78
CA THR A 34 -4.43 1.85 19.45
C THR A 34 -5.47 2.35 18.45
N ILE A 35 -6.62 1.68 18.37
CA ILE A 35 -7.74 2.17 17.52
C ILE A 35 -8.38 3.34 18.24
N ALA A 36 -7.98 4.56 17.86
CA ALA A 36 -8.63 5.77 18.30
C ALA A 36 -9.97 5.97 17.54
N PRO A 37 -10.93 6.71 18.10
CA PRO A 37 -12.13 7.10 17.37
C PRO A 37 -11.79 7.90 16.11
N LEU A 38 -12.57 7.72 15.05
CA LEU A 38 -12.52 8.56 13.85
C LEU A 38 -12.77 10.02 14.23
N LYS A 39 -11.91 10.91 13.74
CA LYS A 39 -12.01 12.36 13.91
C LYS A 39 -12.12 13.00 12.54
N SER A 40 -12.99 13.99 12.39
CA SER A 40 -13.01 14.81 11.18
C SER A 40 -11.69 15.59 11.06
N VAL A 41 -11.16 15.66 9.85
CA VAL A 41 -10.02 16.52 9.53
C VAL A 41 -10.44 17.98 9.73
N ASP A 42 -9.84 18.63 10.72
CA ASP A 42 -10.06 20.05 11.01
C ASP A 42 -8.84 20.85 10.56
N ALA A 43 -9.09 21.99 9.90
CA ALA A 43 -8.07 22.96 9.53
C ALA A 43 -7.45 23.68 10.74
N ASN A 44 -7.88 23.42 11.97
CA ASN A 44 -7.22 23.90 13.20
C ASN A 44 -6.33 22.84 13.86
N ASP A 45 -6.48 21.57 13.47
CA ASP A 45 -5.67 20.46 13.98
C ASP A 45 -4.34 20.37 13.22
N SER A 46 -3.23 20.23 13.95
CA SER A 46 -1.88 20.24 13.35
C SER A 46 -1.66 19.05 12.43
N ILE A 47 -2.16 17.87 12.82
CA ILE A 47 -2.12 16.64 12.03
C ILE A 47 -3.07 16.75 10.83
N GLY A 48 -4.32 17.16 11.09
CA GLY A 48 -5.34 17.38 10.06
C GLY A 48 -4.85 18.28 8.93
N LYS A 49 -4.20 19.42 9.24
CA LYS A 49 -3.60 20.32 8.24
C LYS A 49 -2.60 19.61 7.32
N LYS A 50 -1.74 18.77 7.88
CA LYS A 50 -0.67 18.09 7.11
C LYS A 50 -1.23 16.99 6.23
N ILE A 51 -2.11 16.15 6.76
CA ILE A 51 -2.86 15.16 5.99
C ILE A 51 -3.58 15.86 4.83
N TYR A 52 -4.30 16.94 5.13
CA TYR A 52 -5.03 17.69 4.14
C TYR A 52 -4.13 18.26 3.04
N SER A 53 -2.97 18.83 3.40
CA SER A 53 -2.04 19.40 2.42
C SER A 53 -1.50 18.39 1.39
N ILE A 54 -1.47 17.10 1.75
CA ILE A 54 -1.02 16.02 0.86
C ILE A 54 -2.18 15.48 0.00
N ILE A 55 -3.38 15.39 0.58
CA ILE A 55 -4.55 14.89 -0.15
C ILE A 55 -5.09 15.93 -1.14
N LEU A 56 -5.04 17.22 -0.79
CA LEU A 56 -5.66 18.29 -1.58
C LEU A 56 -5.19 18.34 -3.05
N PRO A 57 -3.88 18.29 -3.36
CA PRO A 57 -3.43 18.30 -4.75
C PRO A 57 -3.96 17.10 -5.55
N ALA A 58 -4.02 15.91 -4.94
CA ALA A 58 -4.54 14.70 -5.59
C ALA A 58 -6.03 14.83 -5.92
N LEU A 59 -6.81 15.52 -5.07
CA LEU A 59 -8.23 15.77 -5.32
C LEU A 59 -8.48 16.85 -6.37
N GLN A 60 -7.64 17.90 -6.42
CA GLN A 60 -7.79 19.00 -7.37
C GLN A 60 -7.52 18.60 -8.83
N VAL A 61 -6.73 17.55 -9.06
CA VAL A 61 -6.44 17.05 -10.43
C VAL A 61 -7.70 16.49 -11.11
N ASN A 62 -8.68 16.00 -10.33
CA ASN A 62 -9.87 15.34 -10.87
C ASN A 62 -11.11 16.25 -10.97
N THR A 63 -11.05 17.48 -10.48
CA THR A 63 -12.18 18.41 -10.48
C THR A 63 -11.70 19.81 -10.85
N GLU A 64 -12.09 20.31 -12.03
CA GLU A 64 -11.92 21.72 -12.46
C GLU A 64 -12.66 22.73 -11.54
N THR A 65 -13.31 22.26 -10.48
CA THR A 65 -14.02 23.08 -9.50
C THR A 65 -13.14 23.33 -8.28
N ALA A 66 -12.61 24.55 -8.23
CA ALA A 66 -12.11 25.18 -7.02
C ALA A 66 -13.15 25.07 -5.89
N SER A 67 -12.69 24.71 -4.69
CA SER A 67 -13.44 24.53 -3.43
C SER A 67 -14.12 23.18 -3.19
N LEU A 68 -13.36 22.08 -3.27
CA LEU A 68 -13.67 20.91 -2.44
C LEU A 68 -13.54 21.31 -0.96
N GLN A 69 -14.64 21.79 -0.37
CA GLN A 69 -14.75 21.88 1.07
C GLN A 69 -14.77 20.45 1.60
N ILE A 70 -13.74 20.08 2.37
CA ILE A 70 -13.56 18.76 2.96
C ILE A 70 -14.47 18.58 4.17
N THR A 71 -15.75 18.71 3.89
CA THR A 71 -16.80 18.20 4.74
C THR A 71 -16.83 16.69 4.45
N GLY A 72 -16.07 15.90 5.23
CA GLY A 72 -16.11 14.43 5.13
C GLY A 72 -14.79 13.69 5.30
N LEU A 73 -13.61 14.30 5.22
CA LEU A 73 -12.39 13.53 5.55
C LEU A 73 -12.34 13.23 7.04
N GLN A 74 -12.10 11.98 7.37
CA GLN A 74 -11.94 11.49 8.71
C GLN A 74 -10.65 10.70 8.85
N TYR A 75 -10.03 10.77 10.01
CA TYR A 75 -8.82 10.05 10.30
C TYR A 75 -8.87 9.44 11.71
N ALA A 76 -8.24 8.29 11.87
CA ALA A 76 -8.08 7.62 13.15
C ALA A 76 -6.64 7.15 13.29
N LYS A 77 -6.04 7.40 14.46
CA LYS A 77 -4.83 6.69 14.86
C LYS A 77 -5.20 5.22 15.05
N ILE A 78 -4.39 4.31 14.51
CA ILE A 78 -4.65 2.87 14.54
C ILE A 78 -3.51 2.09 15.19
N ALA A 79 -2.28 2.61 15.15
CA ALA A 79 -1.12 2.00 15.81
C ALA A 79 -0.09 3.05 16.25
N GLU A 80 0.65 2.70 17.29
CA GLU A 80 1.90 3.32 17.72
C GLU A 80 3.04 2.36 17.38
N LEU A 81 4.11 2.87 16.78
CA LEU A 81 5.17 2.08 16.21
C LEU A 81 6.53 2.63 16.65
N THR A 82 7.44 1.74 16.99
CA THR A 82 8.88 2.04 17.04
C THR A 82 9.53 1.28 15.89
N VAL A 83 10.24 1.99 15.02
CA VAL A 83 10.75 1.48 13.75
C VAL A 83 12.27 1.48 13.73
N ASN A 84 12.83 0.34 13.29
CA ASN A 84 14.26 0.19 13.05
C ASN A 84 14.70 0.97 11.81
N SER A 85 15.87 1.60 11.90
CA SER A 85 16.56 2.12 10.72
C SER A 85 17.03 1.00 9.80
N LYS A 86 17.34 1.34 8.55
CA LYS A 86 18.00 0.43 7.62
C LYS A 86 19.35 0.03 8.19
N LYS A 87 19.76 -1.24 8.01
CA LYS A 87 21.07 -1.77 8.45
C LYS A 87 22.26 -0.92 7.99
N SER A 88 22.14 -0.22 6.86
CA SER A 88 23.18 0.64 6.29
C SER A 88 23.19 2.07 6.86
N SER A 89 22.23 2.44 7.72
CA SER A 89 22.13 3.75 8.33
C SER A 89 22.72 3.74 9.74
N GLN A 90 23.24 4.89 10.17
CA GLN A 90 23.63 5.13 11.57
C GLN A 90 22.47 5.69 12.42
N ALA A 91 21.29 5.89 11.82
CA ALA A 91 20.12 6.36 12.54
C ALA A 91 19.68 5.35 13.60
N GLY A 92 19.19 5.86 14.74
CA GLY A 92 18.60 5.05 15.79
C GLY A 92 17.18 4.58 15.45
N LEU A 93 16.41 4.27 16.49
CA LEU A 93 14.98 4.01 16.37
C LEU A 93 14.21 5.32 16.13
N ILE A 94 13.09 5.23 15.42
CA ILE A 94 12.12 6.32 15.30
C ILE A 94 10.76 5.86 15.82
N ASP A 95 10.07 6.74 16.54
CA ASP A 95 8.70 6.52 16.96
C ASP A 95 7.73 7.20 15.98
N LEU A 96 6.73 6.45 15.54
CA LEU A 96 5.75 6.84 14.55
C LEU A 96 4.35 6.42 15.00
N ASP A 97 3.37 7.25 14.67
CA ASP A 97 1.96 6.91 14.75
C ASP A 97 1.46 6.59 13.34
N LEU A 98 0.75 5.46 13.22
CA LEU A 98 0.06 5.07 12.00
C LEU A 98 -1.40 5.55 12.07
N TYR A 99 -1.80 6.31 11.05
CA TYR A 99 -3.16 6.84 10.89
C TYR A 99 -3.82 6.24 9.66
N PHE A 100 -5.08 5.85 9.79
CA PHE A 100 -5.98 5.52 8.68
C PHE A 100 -6.85 6.72 8.36
N ILE A 101 -6.98 7.05 7.08
CA ILE A 101 -7.81 8.15 6.59
C ILE A 101 -8.87 7.55 5.66
N SER A 102 -10.10 7.98 5.85
CA SER A 102 -11.23 7.65 4.99
C SER A 102 -12.09 8.89 4.76
N TYR A 103 -13.02 8.81 3.80
CA TYR A 103 -13.99 9.85 3.55
C TYR A 103 -15.38 9.37 3.98
N SER A 104 -16.05 10.12 4.86
CA SER A 104 -17.44 9.91 5.26
C SER A 104 -18.38 10.52 4.22
N GLY A 105 -18.55 9.82 3.10
CA GLY A 105 -19.51 10.21 2.07
C GLY A 105 -19.40 9.41 0.79
N ASP A 106 -20.48 9.37 0.01
CA ASP A 106 -20.56 8.52 -1.17
C ASP A 106 -19.77 9.01 -2.39
N ILE A 107 -19.37 10.29 -2.39
CA ILE A 107 -18.81 10.98 -3.57
C ILE A 107 -17.30 10.71 -3.72
N HIS A 108 -16.60 10.38 -2.63
CA HIS A 108 -15.16 10.18 -2.61
C HIS A 108 -14.74 8.89 -1.87
N LYS A 109 -15.46 7.79 -2.12
CA LYS A 109 -15.16 6.45 -1.52
C LYS A 109 -13.75 5.91 -1.84
N GLU A 110 -13.07 6.53 -2.80
CA GLU A 110 -11.72 6.14 -3.27
C GLU A 110 -10.59 6.80 -2.47
N ILE A 111 -10.90 7.67 -1.49
CA ILE A 111 -9.88 8.30 -0.64
C ILE A 111 -9.55 7.37 0.53
N ASN A 112 -8.62 6.43 0.32
CA ASN A 112 -8.08 5.58 1.39
C ASN A 112 -6.58 5.82 1.52
N TYR A 113 -6.16 6.31 2.69
CA TYR A 113 -4.74 6.54 2.95
C TYR A 113 -4.31 5.93 4.27
N PHE A 114 -3.04 5.54 4.31
CA PHE A 114 -2.31 5.44 5.56
C PHE A 114 -1.24 6.52 5.64
N PHE A 115 -1.09 7.13 6.80
CA PHE A 115 -0.05 8.10 7.09
C PHE A 115 0.79 7.64 8.29
N LEU A 116 2.10 7.80 8.16
CA LEU A 116 3.06 7.69 9.25
C LEU A 116 3.44 9.09 9.70
N ILE A 117 3.19 9.39 10.97
CA ILE A 117 3.45 10.71 11.55
C ILE A 117 4.39 10.55 12.75
N ASP A 118 5.46 11.34 12.79
CA ASP A 118 6.42 11.28 13.90
C ASP A 118 5.97 12.07 15.14
N LYS A 119 6.74 11.97 16.23
CA LYS A 119 6.46 12.68 17.49
C LYS A 119 6.45 14.21 17.38
N ASN A 120 7.02 14.78 16.32
CA ASN A 120 6.98 16.21 16.03
C ASN A 120 5.76 16.58 15.16
N ASN A 121 4.82 15.64 14.99
CA ASN A 121 3.68 15.72 14.09
C ASN A 121 4.09 15.86 12.62
N GLU A 122 5.31 15.51 12.21
CA GLU A 122 5.72 15.56 10.80
C GLU A 122 5.34 14.28 10.07
N VAL A 123 4.90 14.41 8.81
CA VAL A 123 4.62 13.25 7.96
C VAL A 123 5.94 12.59 7.58
N ALA A 124 6.14 11.35 8.01
CA ALA A 124 7.30 10.55 7.69
C ALA A 124 7.12 9.77 6.37
N GLY A 125 5.88 9.41 6.03
CA GLY A 125 5.51 8.75 4.79
C GLY A 125 4.00 8.53 4.71
N TYR A 126 3.51 8.19 3.53
CA TYR A 126 2.09 7.86 3.33
C TYR A 126 1.91 6.89 2.16
N THR A 127 0.73 6.28 2.10
CA THR A 127 0.27 5.52 0.93
C THR A 127 -1.18 5.85 0.61
N HIS A 128 -1.48 5.93 -0.68
CA HIS A 128 -2.84 6.04 -1.23
C HIS A 128 -3.16 4.72 -1.93
N PHE A 129 -4.37 4.21 -1.69
CA PHE A 129 -4.84 2.98 -2.30
C PHE A 129 -6.34 3.01 -2.55
N SER A 130 -6.79 2.12 -3.41
CA SER A 130 -8.17 2.03 -3.89
C SER A 130 -8.63 0.57 -3.90
N TYR A 131 -9.91 0.34 -3.67
CA TYR A 131 -10.51 -1.00 -3.76
C TYR A 131 -11.16 -1.18 -5.13
N LEU A 132 -10.83 -2.26 -5.82
CA LEU A 132 -11.42 -2.61 -7.12
C LEU A 132 -12.03 -4.01 -7.05
N GLU A 133 -13.21 -4.20 -7.63
CA GLU A 133 -13.84 -5.53 -7.70
C GLU A 133 -13.29 -6.37 -8.86
N SER A 134 -12.86 -5.72 -9.93
CA SER A 134 -12.28 -6.36 -11.11
C SER A 134 -11.54 -5.32 -11.96
N SER A 135 -10.66 -5.80 -12.84
CA SER A 135 -10.07 -4.98 -13.89
C SER A 135 -9.79 -5.86 -15.11
N PRO A 136 -10.11 -5.41 -16.34
CA PRO A 136 -9.81 -6.17 -17.56
C PRO A 136 -8.30 -6.45 -17.70
N HIS A 137 -7.46 -5.61 -17.12
CA HIS A 137 -6.01 -5.78 -17.18
C HIS A 137 -5.44 -6.76 -16.15
N LEU A 138 -6.23 -7.19 -15.16
CA LEU A 138 -5.81 -8.14 -14.12
C LEU A 138 -6.58 -9.46 -14.17
N VAL A 139 -7.40 -9.70 -15.20
CA VAL A 139 -8.21 -10.93 -15.33
C VAL A 139 -7.34 -12.19 -15.28
N GLU A 140 -6.13 -12.13 -15.84
CA GLU A 140 -5.18 -13.26 -15.83
C GLU A 140 -4.63 -13.57 -14.43
N ALA A 141 -4.65 -12.60 -13.51
CA ALA A 141 -4.14 -12.73 -12.15
C ALA A 141 -5.26 -12.94 -11.11
N TYR A 142 -6.32 -12.14 -11.18
CA TYR A 142 -7.40 -12.06 -10.19
C TYR A 142 -8.76 -12.17 -10.88
N SER A 143 -9.01 -13.29 -11.58
CA SER A 143 -10.20 -13.51 -12.39
C SER A 143 -11.51 -13.19 -11.64
N ASN A 144 -12.09 -12.01 -11.88
CA ASN A 144 -13.29 -11.48 -11.21
C ASN A 144 -13.22 -11.45 -9.67
N LEU A 145 -12.01 -11.34 -9.10
CA LEU A 145 -11.82 -11.25 -7.65
C LEU A 145 -11.49 -9.80 -7.27
N GLY A 146 -12.05 -9.32 -6.16
CA GLY A 146 -11.72 -8.00 -5.64
C GLY A 146 -10.30 -7.91 -5.10
N PHE A 147 -9.64 -6.77 -5.32
CA PHE A 147 -8.26 -6.51 -4.94
C PHE A 147 -8.06 -5.04 -4.54
N VAL A 148 -6.96 -4.78 -3.82
CA VAL A 148 -6.52 -3.41 -3.52
C VAL A 148 -5.49 -2.97 -4.55
N THR A 149 -5.66 -1.78 -5.11
CA THR A 149 -4.64 -1.13 -5.94
C THR A 149 -3.90 -0.10 -5.11
N ILE A 150 -2.57 -0.14 -5.14
CA ILE A 150 -1.72 0.91 -4.57
C ILE A 150 -1.47 1.96 -5.64
N ASP A 151 -1.97 3.17 -5.39
CA ASP A 151 -1.82 4.32 -6.27
C ASP A 151 -0.49 5.03 -6.00
N SER A 152 -0.10 5.13 -4.73
CA SER A 152 1.20 5.68 -4.33
C SER A 152 1.69 5.17 -2.98
N ILE A 153 3.02 5.08 -2.85
CA ILE A 153 3.74 4.96 -1.58
C ILE A 153 4.86 5.99 -1.59
N GLU A 154 4.90 6.84 -0.57
CA GLU A 154 5.92 7.88 -0.39
C GLU A 154 6.58 7.75 0.98
N SER A 155 7.90 7.95 1.01
CA SER A 155 8.69 7.99 2.25
C SER A 155 9.63 9.18 2.24
N TYR A 156 9.52 10.03 3.25
CA TYR A 156 10.35 11.22 3.43
C TYR A 156 11.53 11.00 4.37
N ARG A 157 11.63 9.81 4.98
CA ARG A 157 12.71 9.44 5.91
C ARG A 157 13.56 8.33 5.29
N LYS A 158 14.58 8.71 4.49
CA LYS A 158 15.40 7.79 3.68
C LYS A 158 16.13 6.73 4.50
N ASP A 159 16.45 7.01 5.75
CA ASP A 159 17.12 6.09 6.68
C ASP A 159 16.24 4.92 7.13
N TYR A 160 14.93 4.98 6.88
CA TYR A 160 13.98 3.99 7.37
C TYR A 160 13.24 3.33 6.18
N PRO A 161 12.94 2.03 6.26
CA PRO A 161 12.23 1.31 5.19
C PRO A 161 10.71 1.51 5.28
N LEU A 162 10.26 2.77 5.38
CA LEU A 162 8.83 3.09 5.64
C LEU A 162 7.88 2.63 4.54
N GLY A 163 8.34 2.56 3.29
CA GLY A 163 7.51 2.07 2.18
C GLY A 163 7.08 0.61 2.37
N THR A 164 7.95 -0.25 2.92
CA THR A 164 7.61 -1.63 3.24
C THR A 164 6.60 -1.71 4.38
N LEU A 165 6.71 -0.82 5.37
CA LEU A 165 5.75 -0.74 6.48
C LEU A 165 4.36 -0.29 6.00
N LEU A 166 4.31 0.72 5.13
CA LEU A 166 3.08 1.19 4.49
C LEU A 166 2.46 0.10 3.62
N PHE A 167 3.27 -0.64 2.87
CA PHE A 167 2.79 -1.78 2.09
C PHE A 167 2.15 -2.85 2.98
N GLN A 168 2.77 -3.20 4.12
CA GLN A 168 2.21 -4.15 5.06
C GLN A 168 0.85 -3.68 5.61
N ALA A 169 0.71 -2.37 5.92
CA ALA A 169 -0.58 -1.82 6.36
C ALA A 169 -1.67 -1.96 5.28
N VAL A 170 -1.34 -1.73 4.01
CA VAL A 170 -2.27 -1.95 2.88
C VAL A 170 -2.61 -3.43 2.72
N PHE A 171 -1.62 -4.32 2.87
CA PHE A 171 -1.84 -5.77 2.84
C PHE A 171 -2.80 -6.23 3.93
N GLU A 172 -2.58 -5.84 5.18
CA GLU A 172 -3.48 -6.16 6.27
C GLU A 172 -4.89 -5.56 6.05
N GLN A 173 -4.97 -4.36 5.49
CA GLN A 173 -6.25 -3.74 5.15
C GLN A 173 -6.99 -4.52 4.06
N SER A 174 -6.27 -5.06 3.07
CA SER A 174 -6.87 -5.88 2.02
C SER A 174 -7.47 -7.18 2.58
N LEU A 175 -6.89 -7.76 3.63
CA LEU A 175 -7.45 -8.91 4.34
C LEU A 175 -8.78 -8.53 5.03
N ASN A 176 -8.82 -7.36 5.68
CA ASN A 176 -10.01 -6.86 6.38
C ASN A 176 -11.15 -6.46 5.42
N ALA A 177 -10.81 -6.06 4.18
CA ALA A 177 -11.76 -5.61 3.17
C ALA A 177 -12.36 -6.72 2.30
N GLY A 178 -12.01 -7.99 2.54
CA GLY A 178 -12.47 -9.11 1.70
C GLY A 178 -11.73 -9.22 0.36
N CYS A 179 -10.61 -8.50 0.20
CA CYS A 179 -9.70 -8.67 -0.93
C CYS A 179 -8.70 -9.81 -0.71
N GLU A 180 -8.71 -10.47 0.45
CA GLU A 180 -7.93 -11.68 0.75
C GLU A 180 -6.42 -11.55 0.47
N GLY A 181 -5.84 -10.37 0.70
CA GLY A 181 -4.40 -10.15 0.49
C GLY A 181 -4.04 -9.74 -0.94
N ARG A 182 -5.00 -9.78 -1.88
CA ARG A 182 -4.76 -9.40 -3.28
C ARG A 182 -4.44 -7.92 -3.39
N ILE A 183 -3.21 -7.64 -3.81
CA ILE A 183 -2.71 -6.31 -4.11
C ILE A 183 -2.24 -6.23 -5.55
N SER A 184 -2.50 -5.10 -6.19
CA SER A 184 -1.88 -4.71 -7.45
C SER A 184 -1.34 -3.28 -7.41
N LEU A 185 -0.52 -2.94 -8.40
CA LEU A 185 -0.20 -1.56 -8.73
C LEU A 185 -0.13 -1.38 -10.25
N PHE A 186 -0.52 -0.19 -10.70
CA PHE A 186 -0.34 0.25 -12.07
C PHE A 186 0.87 1.19 -12.08
N SER A 187 2.07 0.65 -12.38
CA SER A 187 3.30 1.44 -12.32
C SER A 187 3.35 2.40 -13.51
N ALA A 188 2.84 3.61 -13.31
CA ALA A 188 2.92 4.65 -14.33
C ALA A 188 4.21 5.47 -14.27
N ASN A 189 5.02 5.43 -13.18
CA ASN A 189 6.24 6.27 -13.04
C ASN A 189 7.14 5.95 -11.82
N LYS A 190 7.21 4.71 -11.29
CA LYS A 190 7.97 4.44 -10.03
C LYS A 190 8.67 3.07 -10.00
N THR A 191 9.77 3.05 -9.22
CA THR A 191 10.77 1.99 -9.00
C THR A 191 10.22 0.56 -8.98
N GLY A 192 10.09 -0.07 -10.16
CA GLY A 192 9.67 -1.48 -10.27
C GLY A 192 10.48 -2.42 -9.37
N GLY A 193 11.77 -2.14 -9.18
CA GLY A 193 12.63 -2.91 -8.28
C GLY A 193 12.24 -2.83 -6.80
N PHE A 194 11.63 -1.73 -6.33
CA PHE A 194 11.13 -1.65 -4.95
C PHE A 194 9.96 -2.60 -4.74
N TYR A 195 8.95 -2.55 -5.61
CA TYR A 195 7.77 -3.42 -5.53
C TYR A 195 8.11 -4.89 -5.81
N PHE A 196 9.06 -5.13 -6.70
CA PHE A 196 9.61 -6.46 -6.91
C PHE A 196 10.18 -7.04 -5.61
N ASN A 197 10.98 -6.27 -4.87
CA ASN A 197 11.50 -6.73 -3.57
C ASN A 197 10.41 -6.93 -2.49
N LEU A 198 9.19 -6.43 -2.70
CA LEU A 198 8.03 -6.70 -1.84
C LEU A 198 7.28 -7.97 -2.26
N GLY A 199 7.80 -8.76 -3.21
CA GLY A 199 7.14 -9.98 -3.69
C GLY A 199 6.15 -9.76 -4.82
N LEU A 200 6.00 -8.54 -5.35
CA LEU A 200 5.12 -8.30 -6.48
C LEU A 200 5.77 -8.78 -7.77
N THR A 201 4.98 -9.47 -8.57
CA THR A 201 5.41 -9.99 -9.86
C THR A 201 4.78 -9.17 -10.97
N ALA A 202 5.57 -8.83 -11.98
CA ALA A 202 5.08 -8.09 -13.14
C ALA A 202 4.22 -8.98 -14.04
N LEU A 203 3.05 -8.47 -14.43
CA LEU A 203 2.14 -9.16 -15.35
C LEU A 203 2.76 -9.39 -16.73
N LYS A 204 3.58 -8.44 -17.21
CA LYS A 204 4.28 -8.53 -18.49
C LYS A 204 5.64 -9.21 -18.31
N GLU A 205 5.88 -10.28 -19.08
CA GLU A 205 7.13 -11.06 -19.05
C GLU A 205 8.37 -10.20 -19.27
N SER A 206 8.35 -9.27 -20.23
CA SER A 206 9.50 -8.38 -20.50
C SER A 206 9.89 -7.50 -19.31
N ILE A 207 8.91 -7.09 -18.48
CA ILE A 207 9.17 -6.27 -17.29
C ILE A 207 9.74 -7.16 -16.19
N PHE A 208 9.21 -8.38 -16.05
CA PHE A 208 9.77 -9.34 -15.11
C PHE A 208 11.22 -9.69 -15.46
N ASP A 209 11.53 -9.97 -16.73
CA ASP A 209 12.90 -10.29 -17.15
C ASP A 209 13.88 -9.17 -16.81
N ALA A 210 13.48 -7.91 -17.05
CA ALA A 210 14.28 -6.74 -16.71
C ALA A 210 14.54 -6.65 -15.20
N LEU A 211 13.53 -6.91 -14.37
CA LEU A 211 13.65 -6.86 -12.90
C LEU A 211 14.46 -8.04 -12.34
N TYR A 212 14.19 -9.25 -12.82
CA TYR A 212 14.68 -10.49 -12.24
C TYR A 212 16.04 -10.92 -12.81
N TYR A 213 16.19 -11.00 -14.13
CA TYR A 213 17.42 -11.47 -14.76
C TYR A 213 18.42 -10.36 -15.01
N GLU A 214 17.95 -9.16 -15.36
CA GLU A 214 18.82 -8.02 -15.67
C GLU A 214 19.11 -7.14 -14.44
N GLY A 215 18.35 -7.31 -13.36
CA GLY A 215 18.54 -6.57 -12.10
C GLY A 215 18.21 -5.07 -12.21
N GLN A 216 17.41 -4.68 -13.20
CA GLN A 216 16.99 -3.30 -13.39
C GLN A 216 16.11 -2.86 -12.20
N LYS A 217 16.31 -1.62 -11.72
CA LYS A 217 15.54 -1.07 -10.59
C LYS A 217 14.46 -0.09 -11.03
N GLU A 218 14.69 0.58 -12.14
CA GLU A 218 13.85 1.64 -12.70
C GLU A 218 13.22 1.14 -13.99
N VAL A 219 12.27 0.21 -13.84
CA VAL A 219 11.46 -0.31 -14.94
C VAL A 219 10.06 0.29 -14.82
N ASP A 220 9.66 1.08 -15.81
CA ASP A 220 8.35 1.71 -15.90
C ASP A 220 7.31 0.83 -16.62
N GLY A 221 6.03 1.09 -16.38
CA GLY A 221 4.94 0.77 -17.33
C GLY A 221 4.27 -0.59 -17.18
N GLY A 222 4.44 -1.24 -16.03
CA GLY A 222 3.89 -2.57 -15.74
C GLY A 222 2.77 -2.57 -14.72
N ILE A 223 1.80 -3.46 -14.93
CA ILE A 223 0.93 -3.94 -13.86
C ILE A 223 1.74 -4.97 -13.08
N MET A 224 1.78 -4.83 -11.75
CA MET A 224 2.37 -5.83 -10.87
C MET A 224 1.34 -6.26 -9.83
N PHE A 225 1.42 -7.51 -9.38
CA PHE A 225 0.49 -8.08 -8.41
C PHE A 225 1.16 -9.11 -7.50
N LEU A 226 0.52 -9.45 -6.38
CA LEU A 226 0.96 -10.54 -5.51
C LEU A 226 0.42 -11.88 -6.01
N THR A 227 1.32 -12.85 -6.18
CA THR A 227 0.91 -14.25 -6.42
C THR A 227 0.34 -14.85 -5.13
N ASP A 228 -0.39 -15.97 -5.23
CA ASP A 228 -0.93 -16.68 -4.05
C ASP A 228 0.16 -16.98 -3.01
N SER A 229 1.33 -17.45 -3.46
CA SER A 229 2.46 -17.74 -2.56
C SER A 229 3.02 -16.48 -1.90
N ALA A 230 3.06 -15.35 -2.61
CA ALA A 230 3.45 -14.07 -2.04
C ALA A 230 2.42 -13.58 -1.00
N ILE A 231 1.13 -13.80 -1.25
CA ILE A 231 0.04 -13.50 -0.29
C ILE A 231 0.22 -14.30 0.99
N ASP A 232 0.47 -15.61 0.88
CA ASP A 232 0.71 -16.49 2.03
C ASP A 232 1.90 -16.00 2.88
N ALA A 233 3.03 -15.68 2.22
CA ALA A 233 4.23 -15.19 2.89
C ALA A 233 4.01 -13.83 3.58
N TRP A 234 3.28 -12.91 2.95
CA TRP A 234 2.88 -11.65 3.60
C TRP A 234 1.93 -11.87 4.76
N GLN A 235 1.02 -12.84 4.66
CA GLN A 235 0.11 -13.18 5.75
C GLN A 235 0.85 -13.75 6.96
N GLU A 236 1.85 -14.60 6.75
CA GLU A 236 2.74 -15.07 7.82
C GLU A 236 3.49 -13.92 8.49
N ARG A 237 4.05 -13.01 7.67
CA ARG A 237 4.76 -11.83 8.16
C ARG A 237 3.85 -10.90 8.97
N ALA A 238 2.66 -10.61 8.47
CA ALA A 238 1.67 -9.77 9.15
C ALA A 238 1.19 -10.39 10.47
N LYS A 239 1.06 -11.72 10.53
CA LYS A 239 0.75 -12.43 11.79
C LYS A 239 1.85 -12.26 12.84
N ALA A 240 3.11 -12.21 12.42
CA ALA A 240 4.24 -12.05 13.35
C ALA A 240 4.32 -10.64 13.94
N GLN A 241 3.95 -9.61 13.17
CA GLN A 241 4.05 -8.20 13.58
C GLN A 241 2.87 -7.39 13.02
N PRO A 242 1.65 -7.57 13.56
CA PRO A 242 0.45 -6.94 13.02
C PRO A 242 0.48 -5.42 13.21
N LEU A 243 0.03 -4.70 12.18
CA LEU A 243 -0.16 -3.25 12.19
C LEU A 243 -1.62 -2.84 12.38
N LEU A 244 -2.55 -3.73 12.05
CA LEU A 244 -3.99 -3.55 12.19
C LEU A 244 -4.56 -4.62 13.13
N LYS A 245 -5.60 -4.28 13.90
CA LYS A 245 -6.42 -5.33 14.53
C LYS A 245 -7.33 -5.93 13.46
N ASN A 246 -7.57 -7.24 13.54
CA ASN A 246 -8.59 -7.96 12.75
C ASN A 246 -10.03 -7.58 13.16
N THR A 247 -10.31 -6.28 13.25
CA THR A 247 -11.62 -5.72 13.55
C THR A 247 -12.00 -4.78 12.43
N THR A 248 -13.14 -5.06 11.83
CA THR A 248 -13.77 -4.39 10.69
C THR A 248 -13.80 -2.87 10.90
N LEU A 249 -12.82 -2.15 10.34
CA LEU A 249 -12.92 -0.69 10.11
C LEU A 249 -13.92 -0.36 8.98
N ILE A 250 -14.66 -1.36 8.47
CA ILE A 250 -15.39 -1.33 7.20
C ILE A 250 -16.87 -1.74 7.38
N GLU A 251 -17.36 -1.95 8.62
CA GLU A 251 -18.78 -2.30 8.78
C GLU A 251 -19.74 -1.16 8.37
N ASP A 252 -19.27 0.09 8.27
CA ASP A 252 -20.11 1.23 7.87
C ASP A 252 -19.98 1.68 6.39
N ASN A 253 -19.11 1.05 5.57
CA ASN A 253 -18.87 1.48 4.18
C ASN A 253 -19.30 0.47 3.09
N LYS A 254 -19.99 -0.61 3.45
CA LYS A 254 -20.57 -1.55 2.47
C LYS A 254 -21.83 -0.98 1.81
N VAL A 255 -21.69 -0.03 0.89
CA VAL A 255 -22.75 0.27 -0.09
C VAL A 255 -22.16 0.60 -1.47
N ASN A 256 -22.44 -0.28 -2.44
CA ASN A 256 -22.43 -0.09 -3.90
C ASN A 256 -21.15 0.43 -4.58
N THR A 257 -20.42 -0.57 -5.06
CA THR A 257 -19.39 -0.58 -6.09
C THR A 257 -19.96 -0.27 -7.48
N LYS A 258 -19.25 0.57 -8.26
CA LYS A 258 -19.56 0.82 -9.67
C LYS A 258 -18.54 0.12 -10.56
N VAL A 259 -19.06 -0.66 -11.49
CA VAL A 259 -18.39 -1.17 -12.67
C VAL A 259 -17.94 0.00 -13.54
N PHE A 260 -16.64 0.22 -13.72
CA PHE A 260 -16.13 1.08 -14.79
C PHE A 260 -15.74 0.21 -15.99
N GLN A 261 -16.63 0.21 -17.00
CA GLN A 261 -16.32 -0.21 -18.36
C GLN A 261 -15.87 1.03 -19.14
N THR A 262 -14.65 1.02 -19.65
CA THR A 262 -14.27 1.63 -20.93
C THR A 262 -13.09 0.86 -21.50
#